data_AF-A0AAD9KK96-F1
#
_entry.id   AF-A0AAD9KK96-F1
#
_cell.length_a   1.000
_cell.length_b   1.000
_cell.length_c   1.000
_cell.angle_alpha   90.00
_cell.angle_beta   90.00
_cell.angle_gamma   90.00
#
_symmetry.space_group_name_H-M   'P 1'
#
loop_
_entity.id
_entity.type
_entity.pdbx_description
1 polymer ?
#
loop_
_entity_poly.entity_id
_entity_poly.type
_entity_poly.pdbx_seq_one_letter_code
_entity_poly.pdbx_strand_id
1 'polypeptide(L)'
;MPNLPSQREDIVLEGVYTKMMDGKDFLAFDSQPQNKIIGYATVDNFRLLCESTDVQCDGTFKTAPKLFYQLYTLHVSLGTGNNTETVPVMYALLPDKRKETYRDLFQKINLKCEDLGLQFNPPKLRLDYEPAPISVVNELYPGCQLSGCNFHFNQCLRRKLQNVGLCVQYAQKESVVRGK
;
A
#
# COMPACT_ATOMS: atom_id res chain seq x y z
N MET A 1 -30.94 0.48 3.45
CA MET A 1 -29.54 0.81 3.13
C MET A 1 -29.47 2.29 2.84
N PRO A 2 -28.46 3.03 3.34
CA PRO A 2 -28.27 4.42 2.96
C PRO A 2 -28.03 4.54 1.44
N ASN A 3 -28.36 5.70 0.87
CA ASN A 3 -28.05 5.98 -0.54
C ASN A 3 -26.55 5.91 -0.76
N LEU A 4 -26.14 5.41 -1.93
CA LEU A 4 -24.73 5.44 -2.31
C LEU A 4 -24.27 6.90 -2.44
N PRO A 5 -23.12 7.27 -1.84
CA PRO A 5 -22.59 8.61 -1.94
C PRO A 5 -22.25 8.95 -3.38
N SER A 6 -22.52 10.19 -3.77
CA SER A 6 -22.23 10.73 -5.10
C SER A 6 -20.89 11.45 -5.16
N GLN A 7 -20.42 11.98 -4.02
CA GLN A 7 -19.13 12.65 -3.86
C GLN A 7 -18.37 12.08 -2.65
N ARG A 8 -17.05 12.30 -2.57
CA ARG A 8 -16.23 11.77 -1.47
C ARG A 8 -16.63 12.41 -0.13
N GLU A 9 -17.07 13.66 -0.18
CA GLU A 9 -17.53 14.49 0.91
C GLU A 9 -18.80 13.93 1.57
N ASP A 10 -19.62 13.21 0.81
CA ASP A 10 -20.86 12.58 1.28
C ASP A 10 -20.59 11.28 2.08
N ILE A 11 -19.34 10.80 2.11
CA ILE A 11 -18.96 9.58 2.81
C ILE A 11 -18.82 9.88 4.30
N VAL A 12 -19.79 9.39 5.07
CA VAL A 12 -19.79 9.41 6.54
C VAL A 12 -19.59 7.97 7.05
N LEU A 13 -18.48 7.71 7.74
CA LEU A 13 -18.16 6.40 8.31
C LEU A 13 -18.40 6.41 9.82
N GLU A 14 -19.49 5.77 10.24
CA GLU A 14 -19.89 5.68 11.65
C GLU A 14 -20.33 4.26 12.04
N GLY A 15 -20.32 3.98 13.35
CA GLY A 15 -20.82 2.74 13.92
C GLY A 15 -20.11 1.50 13.38
N VAL A 16 -20.86 0.64 12.68
CA VAL A 16 -20.34 -0.65 12.16
C VAL A 16 -19.26 -0.47 11.09
N TYR A 17 -19.22 0.68 10.40
CA TYR A 17 -18.25 0.93 9.32
C TYR A 17 -16.86 1.31 9.81
N THR A 18 -16.71 1.54 11.12
CA THR A 18 -15.41 1.88 11.73
C THR A 18 -14.77 0.70 12.48
N LYS A 19 -15.46 -0.44 12.53
CA LYS A 19 -15.11 -1.59 13.38
C LYS A 19 -14.99 -2.89 12.59
N MET A 20 -14.17 -3.79 13.11
CA MET A 20 -14.14 -5.21 12.73
C MET A 20 -15.39 -5.94 13.24
N MET A 21 -15.62 -7.17 12.76
CA MET A 21 -16.73 -8.02 13.22
C MET A 21 -16.65 -8.35 14.71
N ASP A 22 -15.46 -8.38 15.29
CA ASP A 22 -15.22 -8.59 16.72
C ASP A 22 -15.31 -7.29 17.56
N GLY A 23 -15.69 -6.17 16.94
CA GLY A 23 -15.88 -4.87 17.59
C GLY A 23 -14.60 -4.03 17.74
N LYS A 24 -13.42 -4.55 17.36
CA LYS A 24 -12.18 -3.78 17.38
C LYS A 24 -12.22 -2.63 16.37
N ASP A 25 -11.59 -1.51 16.72
CA ASP A 25 -11.48 -0.38 15.79
C ASP A 25 -10.60 -0.76 14.59
N PHE A 26 -11.10 -0.39 13.41
CA PHE A 26 -10.44 -0.66 12.12
C PHE A 26 -10.23 0.60 11.30
N LEU A 27 -11.08 1.62 11.46
CA LEU A 27 -10.86 2.91 10.83
C LEU A 27 -9.71 3.64 11.55
N ALA A 28 -8.57 3.74 10.89
CA ALA A 28 -7.36 4.36 11.43
C ALA A 28 -7.42 5.89 11.34
N PHE A 29 -7.86 6.40 10.19
CA PHE A 29 -8.05 7.83 9.93
C PHE A 29 -9.04 8.05 8.78
N ASP A 30 -9.76 9.17 8.85
CA ASP A 30 -10.62 9.68 7.78
C ASP A 30 -10.34 11.18 7.62
N SER A 31 -9.77 11.57 6.48
CA SER A 31 -9.22 12.92 6.28
C SER A 31 -10.25 13.93 5.73
N GLN A 32 -9.78 15.16 5.47
CA GLN A 32 -10.64 16.26 5.06
C GLN A 32 -11.42 15.97 3.77
N PRO A 33 -12.64 16.51 3.62
CA PRO A 33 -13.57 16.10 2.56
C PRO A 33 -13.03 16.21 1.12
N GLN A 34 -12.33 17.30 0.79
CA GLN A 34 -11.90 17.60 -0.59
C GLN A 34 -10.78 16.67 -1.12
N ASN A 35 -9.88 16.24 -0.22
CA ASN A 35 -8.79 15.29 -0.51
C ASN A 35 -8.89 14.08 0.43
N LYS A 36 -10.12 13.59 0.62
CA LYS A 36 -10.43 12.50 1.55
C LYS A 36 -9.53 11.29 1.29
N ILE A 37 -8.79 10.89 2.32
CA ILE A 37 -8.02 9.66 2.43
C ILE A 37 -8.63 8.90 3.60
N ILE A 38 -9.00 7.65 3.34
CA ILE A 38 -9.56 6.78 4.36
C ILE A 38 -8.59 5.63 4.59
N GLY A 39 -8.05 5.55 5.80
CA GLY A 39 -7.10 4.51 6.20
C GLY A 39 -7.75 3.51 7.13
N TYR A 40 -7.50 2.22 6.87
CA TYR A 40 -7.97 1.11 7.68
C TYR A 40 -6.80 0.24 8.15
N ALA A 41 -6.71 0.07 9.46
CA ALA A 41 -5.78 -0.81 10.14
C ALA A 41 -6.18 -0.91 11.61
N THR A 42 -6.00 -2.08 12.22
CA THR A 42 -6.13 -2.25 13.67
C THR A 42 -4.86 -1.76 14.37
N VAL A 43 -4.92 -1.61 15.70
CA VAL A 43 -3.72 -1.32 16.51
C VAL A 43 -2.64 -2.41 16.33
N ASP A 44 -3.04 -3.68 16.29
CA ASP A 44 -2.12 -4.80 16.07
C ASP A 44 -1.45 -4.72 14.70
N ASN A 45 -2.17 -4.28 13.66
CA ASN A 45 -1.60 -4.07 12.34
C ASN A 45 -0.55 -2.95 12.35
N PHE A 46 -0.76 -1.85 13.09
CA PHE A 46 0.24 -0.80 13.25
C PHE A 46 1.48 -1.30 13.99
N ARG A 47 1.32 -2.15 15.01
CA ARG A 47 2.47 -2.78 15.69
C ARG A 47 3.28 -3.62 14.72
N LEU A 48 2.63 -4.52 13.98
CA LEU A 48 3.28 -5.32 12.94
C LEU A 48 3.98 -4.47 11.89
N LEU A 49 3.35 -3.37 11.48
CA LEU A 49 3.91 -2.43 10.50
C LEU A 49 5.20 -1.78 11.02
N CYS A 50 5.22 -1.31 12.27
CA CYS A 50 6.37 -0.63 12.87
C CYS A 50 7.49 -1.60 13.27
N GLU A 51 7.19 -2.84 13.61
CA GLU A 51 8.17 -3.88 13.95
C GLU A 51 8.81 -4.52 12.70
N SER A 52 8.18 -4.38 11.53
CA SER A 52 8.67 -4.99 10.30
C SER A 52 9.93 -4.31 9.75
N THR A 53 10.86 -5.12 9.26
CA THR A 53 12.11 -4.64 8.66
C THR A 53 12.02 -4.42 7.15
N ASP A 54 11.01 -4.99 6.49
CA ASP A 54 10.76 -4.89 5.04
C ASP A 54 9.26 -4.70 4.82
N VAL A 55 8.88 -3.46 4.50
CA VAL A 55 7.49 -3.09 4.23
C VAL A 55 7.32 -2.92 2.73
N GLN A 56 6.23 -3.47 2.19
CA GLN A 56 5.91 -3.41 0.77
C GLN A 56 4.66 -2.56 0.57
N CYS A 57 4.72 -1.58 -0.32
CA CYS A 57 3.58 -0.74 -0.64
C CYS A 57 3.16 -0.95 -2.09
N ASP A 58 1.85 -1.13 -2.30
CA ASP A 58 1.26 -1.45 -3.59
C ASP A 58 0.00 -0.61 -3.84
N GLY A 59 -0.07 0.02 -5.02
CA GLY A 59 -1.24 0.76 -5.50
C GLY A 59 -2.04 -0.04 -6.53
N THR A 60 -3.28 -0.41 -6.18
CA THR A 60 -4.19 -1.13 -7.09
C THR A 60 -5.42 -0.31 -7.49
N PHE A 61 -5.67 -0.26 -8.81
CA PHE A 61 -6.76 0.54 -9.42
C PHE A 61 -8.05 -0.24 -9.59
N LYS A 62 -7.95 -1.54 -9.91
CA LYS A 62 -9.11 -2.36 -10.32
C LYS A 62 -10.12 -2.57 -9.20
N THR A 63 -9.68 -2.45 -7.95
CA THR A 63 -10.46 -2.71 -6.75
C THR A 63 -10.87 -1.43 -6.02
N ALA A 64 -10.50 -0.26 -6.53
CA ALA A 64 -10.84 1.01 -5.92
C ALA A 64 -12.35 1.31 -6.08
N PRO A 65 -13.05 1.75 -5.02
CA PRO A 65 -14.41 2.27 -5.15
C PRO A 65 -14.43 3.47 -6.11
N LYS A 66 -15.53 3.66 -6.86
CA LYS A 66 -15.65 4.68 -7.93
C LYS A 66 -15.25 6.11 -7.53
N LEU A 67 -15.40 6.46 -6.26
CA LEU A 67 -15.09 7.80 -5.73
C LEU A 67 -13.60 8.00 -5.42
N PHE A 68 -12.80 6.93 -5.43
CA PHE A 68 -11.36 6.96 -5.19
C PHE A 68 -10.60 6.53 -6.43
N TYR A 69 -9.40 7.06 -6.58
CA TYR A 69 -8.55 6.73 -7.72
C TYR A 69 -7.88 5.36 -7.54
N GLN A 70 -7.47 5.04 -6.32
CA GLN A 70 -6.76 3.81 -6.02
C GLN A 70 -6.99 3.34 -4.58
N LEU A 71 -6.87 2.02 -4.40
CA LEU A 71 -6.61 1.41 -3.12
C LEU A 71 -5.09 1.23 -2.99
N TYR A 72 -4.49 1.85 -2.00
CA TYR A 72 -3.09 1.71 -1.66
C TYR A 72 -2.96 0.81 -0.43
N THR A 73 -2.04 -0.14 -0.45
CA THR A 73 -1.91 -1.15 0.61
C THR A 73 -0.48 -1.23 1.09
N LEU A 74 -0.30 -1.45 2.39
CA LEU A 74 0.99 -1.75 3.00
C LEU A 74 0.96 -3.19 3.49
N HIS A 75 2.00 -3.94 3.13
CA HIS A 75 2.16 -5.35 3.44
C HIS A 75 3.44 -5.57 4.21
N VAL A 76 3.41 -6.58 5.07
CA VAL A 76 4.57 -7.07 5.82
C VAL A 76 4.73 -8.56 5.59
N SER A 77 5.95 -9.04 5.75
CA SER A 77 6.28 -10.46 5.71
C SER A 77 6.16 -11.06 7.11
N LEU A 78 5.33 -12.09 7.28
CA LEU A 78 5.18 -12.85 8.51
C LEU A 78 5.75 -14.26 8.35
N GLY A 79 6.33 -14.81 9.41
CA GLY A 79 6.94 -16.14 9.43
C GLY A 79 8.46 -16.12 9.30
N THR A 80 9.08 -17.30 9.26
CA THR A 80 10.55 -17.46 9.30
C THR A 80 11.03 -18.45 8.24
N GLY A 81 12.25 -18.22 7.73
CA GLY A 81 12.88 -19.10 6.75
C GLY A 81 12.10 -19.17 5.44
N ASN A 82 11.73 -20.38 5.02
CA ASN A 82 11.01 -20.61 3.76
C ASN A 82 9.48 -20.48 3.91
N ASN A 83 8.97 -20.28 5.13
CA ASN A 83 7.54 -20.15 5.42
C ASN A 83 7.19 -18.67 5.68
N THR A 84 7.57 -17.81 4.74
CA THR A 84 7.29 -16.38 4.82
C THR A 84 6.09 -16.05 3.95
N GLU A 85 5.03 -15.54 4.57
CA GLU A 85 3.82 -15.09 3.89
C GLU A 85 3.76 -13.56 3.91
N THR A 86 3.44 -12.96 2.77
CA THR A 86 3.21 -11.51 2.69
C THR A 86 1.74 -11.23 2.94
N VAL A 87 1.45 -10.40 3.95
CA VAL A 87 0.08 -10.06 4.33
C VAL A 87 -0.14 -8.55 4.34
N PRO A 88 -1.30 -8.08 3.87
CA PRO A 88 -1.69 -6.68 4.00
C PRO A 88 -2.04 -6.35 5.45
N VAL A 89 -1.44 -5.28 5.97
CA VAL A 89 -1.70 -4.78 7.33
C VAL A 89 -2.39 -3.42 7.31
N MET A 90 -2.29 -2.65 6.22
CA MET A 90 -3.01 -1.40 6.08
C MET A 90 -3.58 -1.25 4.68
N TYR A 91 -4.78 -0.66 4.63
CA TYR A 91 -5.49 -0.29 3.42
C TYR A 91 -5.79 1.19 3.45
N ALA A 92 -5.55 1.89 2.35
CA ALA A 92 -5.81 3.31 2.23
C ALA A 92 -6.50 3.62 0.90
N LEU A 93 -7.63 4.30 0.95
CA LEU A 93 -8.33 4.79 -0.24
C LEU A 93 -7.82 6.19 -0.56
N LEU A 94 -7.20 6.35 -1.74
CA LEU A 94 -6.56 7.60 -2.14
C LEU A 94 -7.36 8.31 -3.25
N PRO A 95 -7.50 9.64 -3.17
CA PRO A 95 -8.26 10.42 -4.14
C PRO A 95 -7.55 10.58 -5.49
N ASP A 96 -6.22 10.46 -5.53
CA ASP A 96 -5.39 10.60 -6.72
C ASP A 96 -3.98 10.01 -6.51
N LYS A 97 -3.05 10.31 -7.43
CA LYS A 97 -1.63 9.90 -7.46
C LYS A 97 -0.63 11.03 -7.21
N ARG A 98 -1.09 12.19 -6.74
CA ARG A 98 -0.23 13.35 -6.53
C ARG A 98 0.75 13.08 -5.39
N LYS A 99 1.93 13.68 -5.49
CA LYS A 99 2.96 13.59 -4.44
C LYS A 99 2.42 14.05 -3.09
N GLU A 100 1.60 15.08 -3.08
CA GLU A 100 0.97 15.67 -1.89
C GLU A 100 0.02 14.67 -1.22
N THR A 101 -0.72 13.88 -2.00
CA THR A 101 -1.60 12.83 -1.50
C THR A 101 -0.82 11.71 -0.80
N TYR A 102 0.29 11.27 -1.39
CA TYR A 102 1.17 10.30 -0.74
C TYR A 102 1.83 10.89 0.50
N ARG A 103 2.23 12.16 0.48
CA ARG A 103 2.77 12.85 1.66
C ARG A 103 1.76 12.86 2.80
N ASP A 104 0.52 13.25 2.51
CA ASP A 104 -0.56 13.29 3.51
C ASP A 104 -0.84 11.87 4.05
N LEU A 105 -0.84 10.84 3.19
CA LEU A 105 -0.96 9.45 3.63
C LEU A 105 0.13 9.06 4.65
N PHE A 106 1.41 9.22 4.30
CA PHE A 106 2.51 8.81 5.19
C PHE A 106 2.58 9.67 6.46
N GLN A 107 2.21 10.95 6.39
CA GLN A 107 2.09 11.80 7.58
C GLN A 107 0.97 11.30 8.51
N LYS A 108 -0.18 10.88 7.98
CA LYS A 108 -1.26 10.29 8.80
C LYS A 108 -0.84 8.97 9.44
N ILE A 109 -0.08 8.14 8.73
CA ILE A 109 0.49 6.92 9.29
C ILE A 109 1.40 7.27 10.48
N ASN A 110 2.31 8.24 10.30
CA ASN A 110 3.21 8.67 11.37
C ASN A 110 2.45 9.22 12.59
N LEU A 111 1.48 10.11 12.37
CA LEU A 111 0.64 10.66 13.44
C LEU A 111 -0.11 9.55 14.18
N LYS A 112 -0.69 8.60 13.44
CA LYS A 112 -1.41 7.47 14.06
C LYS A 112 -0.47 6.56 14.85
N CYS A 113 0.76 6.36 14.39
CA CYS A 113 1.77 5.64 15.16
C CYS A 113 2.12 6.39 16.45
N GLU A 114 2.33 7.70 16.37
CA GLU A 114 2.63 8.54 17.53
C GLU A 114 1.51 8.49 18.58
N ASP A 115 0.24 8.60 18.16
CA ASP A 115 -0.94 8.45 19.03
C ASP A 115 -0.97 7.08 19.76
N LEU A 116 -0.39 6.05 19.15
CA LEU A 116 -0.32 4.69 19.70
C LEU A 116 0.98 4.43 20.49
N GLY A 117 1.86 5.43 20.63
CA GLY A 117 3.18 5.27 21.25
C GLY A 117 4.16 4.42 20.42
N LEU A 118 3.94 4.35 19.11
CA LEU A 118 4.75 3.62 18.14
C LEU A 118 5.54 4.61 17.25
N GLN A 119 6.56 4.11 16.57
CA GLN A 119 7.31 4.89 15.58
C GLN A 119 7.41 4.11 14.27
N PHE A 120 6.86 4.66 13.19
CA PHE A 120 7.04 4.10 11.86
C PHE A 120 8.35 4.62 11.25
N ASN A 121 9.39 3.80 11.27
CA ASN A 121 10.70 4.09 10.68
C ASN A 121 11.28 2.83 10.03
N PRO A 122 10.73 2.38 8.89
CA PRO A 122 11.11 1.11 8.29
C PRO A 122 12.54 1.17 7.75
N PRO A 123 13.40 0.16 8.05
CA PRO A 123 14.73 0.07 7.46
C PRO A 123 14.70 -0.04 5.94
N LYS A 124 13.67 -0.71 5.41
CA LYS A 124 13.49 -0.93 3.97
C LYS A 124 12.03 -0.82 3.56
N LEU A 125 11.81 -0.09 2.46
CA LEU A 125 10.52 0.01 1.80
C LEU A 125 10.64 -0.49 0.35
N ARG A 126 9.68 -1.32 -0.06
CA ARG A 126 9.50 -1.71 -1.44
C ARG A 126 8.31 -0.96 -2.01
N LEU A 127 8.55 -0.18 -3.05
CA LEU A 127 7.53 0.66 -3.67
C LEU A 127 7.36 0.28 -5.13
N ASP A 128 6.21 0.61 -5.68
CA ASP A 128 6.05 0.67 -7.12
C ASP A 128 6.97 1.73 -7.72
N TYR A 129 7.36 1.56 -8.98
CA TYR A 129 8.22 2.51 -9.70
C TYR A 129 7.51 3.83 -10.05
N GLU A 130 6.56 4.26 -9.22
CA GLU A 130 5.91 5.55 -9.33
C GLU A 130 6.77 6.63 -8.67
N PRO A 131 7.11 7.73 -9.37
CA PRO A 131 8.02 8.76 -8.81
C PRO A 131 7.50 9.44 -7.54
N ALA A 132 6.17 9.59 -7.42
CA ALA A 132 5.53 10.31 -6.33
C ALA A 132 5.76 9.64 -4.95
N PRO A 133 5.41 8.36 -4.71
CA PRO A 133 5.66 7.71 -3.44
C PRO A 133 7.15 7.58 -3.12
N ILE A 134 8.00 7.31 -4.12
CA ILE A 134 9.47 7.26 -3.95
C ILE A 134 10.00 8.60 -3.41
N SER A 135 9.59 9.71 -4.03
CA SER A 135 10.02 11.05 -3.61
C SER A 135 9.57 11.37 -2.19
N VAL A 136 8.34 11.02 -1.81
CA VAL A 136 7.82 11.27 -0.46
C VAL A 136 8.57 10.45 0.58
N VAL A 137 8.80 9.17 0.31
CA VAL A 137 9.49 8.28 1.26
C VAL A 137 10.93 8.73 1.48
N ASN A 138 11.66 9.15 0.44
CA ASN A 138 13.01 9.70 0.59
C ASN A 138 13.05 10.96 1.48
N GLU A 139 12.00 11.79 1.43
CA GLU A 139 11.93 13.01 2.22
C GLU A 139 11.54 12.75 3.68
N LEU A 140 10.61 11.81 3.92
CA LEU A 140 10.13 11.50 5.27
C LEU A 140 11.05 10.50 6.01
N TYR A 141 11.72 9.62 5.28
CA TYR A 141 12.54 8.54 5.81
C TYR A 141 13.90 8.47 5.09
N PRO A 142 14.78 9.47 5.23
CA PRO A 142 16.02 9.59 4.46
C PRO A 142 17.03 8.44 4.68
N GLY A 143 16.90 7.68 5.78
CA GLY A 143 17.70 6.49 6.05
C GLY A 143 17.10 5.17 5.54
N CYS A 144 15.90 5.21 4.95
CA CYS A 144 15.20 4.01 4.47
C CYS A 144 15.80 3.52 3.15
N GLN A 145 16.11 2.23 3.07
CA GLN A 145 16.49 1.60 1.81
C GLN A 145 15.25 1.45 0.91
N LEU A 146 15.25 2.14 -0.24
CA LEU A 146 14.22 1.95 -1.25
C LEU A 146 14.60 0.84 -2.23
N SER A 147 13.64 -0.02 -2.54
CA SER A 147 13.74 -0.97 -3.64
C SER A 147 12.45 -1.00 -4.45
N GLY A 148 12.56 -1.26 -5.75
CA GLY A 148 11.39 -1.39 -6.59
C GLY A 148 10.69 -2.74 -6.41
N CYS A 149 9.38 -2.76 -6.56
CA CYS A 149 8.60 -3.99 -6.51
C CYS A 149 8.89 -4.88 -7.75
N ASN A 150 9.55 -6.03 -7.53
CA ASN A 150 9.86 -6.99 -8.59
C ASN A 150 8.62 -7.48 -9.35
N PHE A 151 7.46 -7.54 -8.69
CA PHE A 151 6.21 -7.92 -9.35
C PHE A 151 5.84 -6.92 -10.45
N HIS A 152 5.85 -5.63 -10.15
CA HIS A 152 5.58 -4.57 -11.12
C HIS A 152 6.65 -4.49 -12.20
N PHE A 153 7.93 -4.65 -11.83
CA PHE A 153 9.01 -4.75 -12.82
C PHE A 153 8.78 -5.89 -13.81
N ASN A 154 8.51 -7.10 -13.30
CA ASN A 154 8.27 -8.28 -14.12
C ASN A 154 7.00 -8.16 -14.97
N GLN A 155 5.95 -7.51 -14.45
CA GLN A 155 4.74 -7.23 -15.19
C GLN A 155 5.01 -6.27 -16.36
N CYS A 156 5.72 -5.17 -16.11
CA CYS A 156 6.13 -4.21 -17.13
C CYS A 156 7.03 -4.85 -18.19
N LEU A 157 8.01 -5.67 -17.76
CA LEU A 157 8.89 -6.41 -18.66
C LEU A 157 8.11 -7.39 -19.53
N ARG A 158 7.19 -8.18 -18.96
CA ARG A 158 6.32 -9.09 -19.71
C ARG A 158 5.47 -8.37 -20.75
N ARG A 159 4.84 -7.25 -20.38
CA ARG A 159 4.06 -6.42 -21.33
C ARG A 159 4.94 -5.91 -22.46
N LYS A 160 6.17 -5.46 -22.15
CA LYS A 160 7.11 -5.00 -23.18
C LYS A 160 7.51 -6.14 -24.11
N LEU A 161 7.86 -7.32 -23.56
CA LEU A 161 8.21 -8.52 -24.33
C LEU A 161 7.07 -8.98 -25.26
N GLN A 162 5.82 -8.88 -24.80
CA GLN A 162 4.63 -9.13 -25.63
C GLN A 162 4.54 -8.13 -26.78
N ASN A 163 4.66 -6.84 -26.49
CA ASN A 163 4.56 -5.77 -27.49
C ASN A 163 5.64 -5.83 -28.56
N VAL A 164 6.86 -6.29 -28.23
CA VAL A 164 7.96 -6.41 -29.20
C VAL A 164 8.03 -7.78 -29.88
N GLY A 165 7.03 -8.65 -29.69
CA GLY A 165 6.94 -9.96 -30.36
C GLY A 165 7.97 -10.99 -29.87
N LEU A 166 8.70 -10.71 -28.78
CA LEU A 166 9.75 -11.58 -28.27
C LEU A 166 9.22 -12.73 -27.38
N CYS A 167 7.92 -12.76 -27.09
CA CYS A 167 7.33 -13.80 -26.23
C CYS A 167 7.60 -15.23 -26.72
N VAL A 168 7.60 -15.47 -28.03
CA VAL A 168 7.84 -16.80 -28.60
C VAL A 168 9.31 -17.22 -28.41
N GLN A 169 10.26 -16.30 -28.58
CA GLN A 169 11.69 -16.57 -28.44
C GLN A 169 12.11 -16.87 -27.00
N TYR A 170 11.45 -16.24 -26.01
CA TYR A 170 11.68 -16.52 -24.60
C TYR A 170 10.90 -17.74 -24.08
N ALA A 171 9.77 -18.11 -24.70
CA ALA A 171 9.02 -19.31 -24.36
C ALA A 171 9.71 -20.61 -24.83
N GLN A 172 10.55 -20.54 -25.87
CA GLN A 172 11.23 -21.70 -26.45
C GLN A 172 12.62 -21.99 -25.86
N LYS A 173 13.15 -21.14 -24.96
CA LYS A 173 14.40 -21.40 -24.25
C LYS A 173 14.11 -22.00 -22.87
N GLU A 174 13.92 -23.33 -22.81
CA GLU A 174 13.94 -24.15 -21.59
C GLU A 174 15.35 -24.26 -20.96
N SER A 175 16.05 -23.15 -20.82
CA SER A 175 17.37 -23.16 -20.17
C SER A 175 17.62 -21.86 -19.43
N VAL A 176 16.83 -21.61 -18.40
CA VAL A 176 17.24 -20.75 -17.29
C VAL A 176 17.09 -21.59 -16.02
N VAL A 177 18.24 -22.07 -15.55
CA VAL A 177 18.37 -22.72 -14.25
C VAL A 177 17.76 -21.78 -13.20
N ARG A 178 16.68 -22.22 -12.55
CA ARG A 178 16.18 -21.56 -11.35
C ARG A 178 17.25 -21.70 -10.28
N GLY A 179 17.98 -20.61 -10.03
CA GLY A 179 18.92 -20.53 -8.91
C GLY A 179 18.15 -20.78 -7.61
N LYS A 180 18.63 -21.76 -6.84
CA LYS A 180 18.22 -22.02 -5.46
C LYS A 180 18.59 -20.84 -4.57
#